data_AF-A0A3B9CR65-F1
#
_entry.id   AF-A0A3B9CR65-F1
#
_cell.length_a   1.000
_cell.length_b   1.000
_cell.length_c   1.000
_cell.angle_alpha   90.00
_cell.angle_beta   90.00
_cell.angle_gamma   90.00
#
_symmetry.space_group_name_H-M   'P 1'
#
loop_
_entity.id
_entity.type
_entity.pdbx_description
1 polymer ?
#
loop_
_entity_poly.entity_id
_entity_poly.type
_entity_poly.pdbx_seq_one_letter_code
_entity_poly.pdbx_strand_id
1 'polypeptide(L)'
;MMGRSLGGAVAVELAVNGGAAGLILESTFTRMEDVGGHHFPWLPVSLMVSQEFDSISRIGRFSGPLLQTHGTRDKVVPFELGNRLFEAAKHADKAFVTTSGGHNDLPGRSWELQLDDFFSRSHSEGQAKMSEAVQDEFDCLSQTGSLRGVLSDDRTAGDGTNRRMAASKNR
;
A
#
# COMPACT_ATOMS: atom_id res chain seq x y z
N MET A 1 2.40 -1.80 2.28
CA MET A 1 3.78 -1.73 2.82
C MET A 1 3.72 -1.27 4.26
N MET A 2 4.67 -1.70 5.09
CA MET A 2 4.74 -1.31 6.50
C MET A 2 6.19 -1.04 6.88
N GLY A 3 6.44 -0.01 7.68
CA GLY A 3 7.78 0.33 8.15
C GLY A 3 7.76 1.10 9.47
N ARG A 4 8.80 0.88 10.28
CA ARG A 4 9.00 1.54 11.57
C ARG A 4 10.28 2.36 11.56
N SER A 5 10.25 3.58 12.09
CA SER A 5 11.42 4.44 12.22
C SER A 5 12.13 4.62 10.87
N LEU A 6 13.41 4.26 10.77
CA LEU A 6 14.16 4.25 9.52
C LEU A 6 13.54 3.37 8.43
N GLY A 7 13.01 2.21 8.80
CA GLY A 7 12.29 1.33 7.88
C GLY A 7 11.03 1.96 7.31
N GLY A 8 10.43 2.92 8.04
CA GLY A 8 9.33 3.74 7.54
C GLY A 8 9.76 4.63 6.38
N ALA A 9 10.92 5.28 6.47
CA ALA A 9 11.43 6.11 5.37
C ALA A 9 11.69 5.30 4.09
N VAL A 10 12.21 4.08 4.25
CA VAL A 10 12.37 3.13 3.12
C VAL A 10 11.01 2.69 2.59
N ALA A 11 10.04 2.39 3.46
CA ALA A 11 8.68 2.01 3.06
C ALA A 11 7.98 3.13 2.29
N VAL A 12 8.18 4.41 2.64
CA VAL A 12 7.66 5.55 1.89
C VAL A 12 8.23 5.55 0.46
N GLU A 13 9.55 5.41 0.33
CA GLU A 13 10.21 5.42 -0.98
C GLU A 13 9.73 4.26 -1.87
N LEU A 14 9.66 3.06 -1.31
CA LEU A 14 9.16 1.88 -2.03
C LEU A 14 7.67 2.01 -2.37
N ALA A 15 6.85 2.60 -1.49
CA ALA A 15 5.41 2.74 -1.74
C ALA A 15 5.12 3.75 -2.85
N VAL A 16 5.89 4.84 -2.91
CA VAL A 16 5.76 5.88 -3.94
C VAL A 16 6.24 5.35 -5.31
N ASN A 17 7.31 4.57 -5.35
CA ASN A 17 7.91 4.13 -6.63
C ASN A 17 7.37 2.78 -7.11
N GLY A 18 7.05 1.87 -6.20
CA GLY A 18 6.61 0.51 -6.50
C GLY A 18 5.09 0.31 -6.47
N GLY A 19 4.31 1.34 -6.11
CA GLY A 19 2.85 1.28 -6.08
C GLY A 19 2.31 0.37 -4.99
N ALA A 20 2.33 0.84 -3.73
CA ALA A 20 1.70 0.09 -2.64
C ALA A 20 0.17 0.31 -2.61
N ALA A 21 -0.59 -0.76 -2.35
CA ALA A 21 -2.03 -0.68 -2.12
C ALA A 21 -2.41 0.06 -0.81
N GLY A 22 -1.44 0.26 0.08
CA GLY A 22 -1.59 0.97 1.36
C GLY A 22 -0.24 1.08 2.06
N LEU A 23 -0.08 2.09 2.91
CA LEU A 23 1.15 2.36 3.64
C LEU A 23 0.87 2.49 5.15
N ILE A 24 1.65 1.74 5.94
CA ILE A 24 1.59 1.76 7.40
C ILE A 24 2.93 2.27 7.94
N LEU A 25 2.93 3.35 8.72
CA LEU A 25 4.12 3.97 9.29
C LEU A 25 4.06 3.99 10.82
N GLU A 26 5.13 3.57 11.48
CA GLU A 26 5.25 3.60 12.94
C GLU A 26 6.48 4.40 13.36
N SER A 27 6.30 5.42 14.20
CA SER A 27 7.38 6.27 14.74
C SER A 27 8.36 6.77 13.66
N THR A 28 7.83 7.10 12.47
CA THR A 28 8.59 7.51 11.28
C THR A 28 8.74 9.04 11.24
N PHE A 29 9.69 9.54 10.45
CA PHE A 29 10.11 10.94 10.44
C PHE A 29 10.13 11.55 9.04
N THR A 30 10.24 12.88 8.99
CA THR A 30 10.34 13.68 7.76
C THR A 30 11.64 13.43 6.98
N ARG A 31 12.79 13.71 7.61
CA ARG A 31 14.15 13.51 7.08
C ARG A 31 15.06 13.05 8.21
N MET A 32 16.12 12.31 7.89
CA MET A 32 17.13 11.91 8.89
C MET A 32 17.82 13.14 9.50
N GLU A 33 18.01 14.18 8.68
CA GLU A 33 18.58 15.46 9.10
C GLU A 33 17.70 16.18 10.13
N ASP A 34 16.37 16.11 9.99
CA ASP A 34 15.44 16.72 10.95
C ASP A 34 15.54 16.04 12.32
N VAL A 35 15.70 14.70 12.35
CA VAL A 35 15.93 13.94 13.58
C VAL A 35 17.26 14.33 14.22
N GLY A 36 18.35 14.33 13.44
CA GLY A 36 19.66 14.68 13.94
C GLY A 36 19.75 16.14 14.40
N GLY A 37 19.16 17.08 13.66
CA GLY A 37 19.13 18.51 13.99
C GLY A 37 18.32 18.81 15.25
N HIS A 38 17.28 18.02 15.54
CA HIS A 38 16.55 18.12 16.80
C HIS A 38 17.43 17.75 18.00
N HIS A 39 18.21 16.67 17.90
CA HIS A 39 19.06 16.19 19.00
C HIS A 39 20.38 16.94 19.13
N PHE A 40 20.91 17.45 18.02
CA PHE A 40 22.22 18.10 17.95
C PHE A 40 22.15 19.44 17.18
N PRO A 41 21.44 20.45 17.71
CA PRO A 41 21.23 21.72 17.00
C PRO A 41 22.53 22.53 16.77
N TRP A 42 23.61 22.21 17.48
CA TRP A 42 24.93 22.83 17.31
C TRP A 42 25.81 22.14 16.25
N LEU A 43 25.41 20.98 15.72
CA LEU A 43 26.16 20.26 14.69
C LEU A 43 25.61 20.56 13.29
N PRO A 44 26.47 20.69 12.26
CA PRO A 44 26.04 20.80 10.88
C PRO A 44 25.61 19.41 10.36
N VAL A 45 24.50 18.88 10.86
CA VAL A 45 24.02 17.52 10.58
C VAL A 45 23.86 17.26 9.08
N SER A 46 23.42 18.26 8.33
CA SER A 46 23.28 18.17 6.86
C SER A 46 24.60 17.87 6.12
N LEU A 47 25.75 18.20 6.71
CA LEU A 47 27.06 17.87 6.13
C LEU A 47 27.53 16.45 6.47
N MET A 48 26.92 15.81 7.46
CA MET A 48 27.34 14.48 7.96
C MET A 48 26.43 13.35 7.47
N VAL A 49 25.18 13.64 7.14
CA VAL A 49 24.19 12.66 6.70
C VAL A 49 24.37 12.40 5.20
N SER A 50 24.96 11.26 4.83
CA SER A 50 25.11 10.89 3.41
C SER A 50 23.82 10.36 2.77
N GLN A 51 22.86 9.91 3.58
CA GLN A 51 21.57 9.39 3.13
C GLN A 51 20.46 10.17 3.82
N GLU A 52 19.75 11.00 3.05
CA GLU A 52 18.79 11.97 3.61
C GLU A 52 17.54 11.31 4.20
N PHE A 53 17.18 10.12 3.71
CA PHE A 53 15.91 9.45 4.03
C PHE A 53 14.73 10.43 3.97
N ASP A 54 14.62 11.09 2.81
CA ASP A 54 13.70 12.20 2.58
C ASP A 54 12.25 11.74 2.36
N SER A 55 11.59 11.36 3.45
CA SER A 55 10.20 10.93 3.44
C SER A 55 9.26 12.10 3.13
N ILE A 56 9.56 13.30 3.62
CA ILE A 56 8.67 14.47 3.53
C ILE A 56 8.45 14.95 2.09
N SER A 57 9.49 14.95 1.25
CA SER A 57 9.32 15.34 -0.16
C SER A 57 8.57 14.29 -0.99
N ARG A 58 8.57 13.03 -0.51
CA ARG A 58 8.05 11.88 -1.25
C ARG A 58 6.62 11.51 -0.88
N ILE A 59 6.26 11.60 0.40
CA ILE A 59 4.96 11.10 0.90
C ILE A 59 3.76 11.73 0.18
N GLY A 60 3.87 12.99 -0.25
CA GLY A 60 2.81 13.67 -0.99
C GLY A 60 2.52 13.11 -2.38
N ARG A 61 3.39 12.23 -2.91
CA ARG A 61 3.19 11.49 -4.16
C ARG A 61 2.52 10.13 -3.96
N PHE A 62 2.44 9.65 -2.73
CA PHE A 62 1.77 8.39 -2.44
C PHE A 62 0.24 8.56 -2.56
N SER A 63 -0.39 7.70 -3.37
CA SER A 63 -1.81 7.79 -3.73
C SER A 63 -2.66 6.67 -3.14
N GLY A 64 -2.16 5.95 -2.14
CA GLY A 64 -2.93 4.93 -1.42
C GLY A 64 -3.29 5.36 0.00
N PRO A 65 -4.13 4.58 0.69
CA PRO A 65 -4.44 4.74 2.10
C PRO A 65 -3.18 4.81 2.97
N LEU A 66 -3.16 5.73 3.93
CA LEU A 66 -2.08 5.90 4.90
C LEU A 66 -2.57 5.70 6.33
N LEU A 67 -1.95 4.79 7.05
CA LEU A 67 -2.09 4.69 8.50
C LEU A 67 -0.75 4.98 9.16
N GLN A 68 -0.71 5.96 10.06
CA GLN A 68 0.50 6.32 10.79
C GLN A 68 0.24 6.30 12.29
N THR A 69 1.23 5.86 13.07
CA THR A 69 1.22 5.95 14.53
C THR A 69 2.50 6.54 15.07
N HIS A 70 2.39 7.31 16.16
CA HIS A 70 3.54 7.94 16.81
C HIS A 70 3.32 8.13 18.31
N GLY A 71 4.37 7.90 19.10
CA GLY A 71 4.37 8.14 20.53
C GLY A 71 4.63 9.61 20.90
N THR A 72 3.80 10.21 21.74
CA THR A 72 4.00 11.60 22.22
C THR A 72 5.20 11.76 23.14
N ARG A 73 5.71 10.67 23.71
CA ARG A 73 6.91 10.64 24.55
C ARG A 73 8.10 10.03 23.82
N ASP A 74 8.06 9.97 22.49
CA ASP A 74 9.17 9.49 21.69
C ASP A 74 10.38 10.44 21.81
N LYS A 75 11.45 9.93 22.40
CA LYS A 75 12.72 10.65 22.61
C LYS A 75 13.76 10.35 21.53
N VAL A 76 13.47 9.45 20.59
CA VAL A 76 14.37 9.11 19.49
C VAL A 76 13.93 9.85 18.24
N VAL A 77 12.65 9.73 17.90
CA VAL A 77 12.03 10.46 16.80
C VAL A 77 10.98 11.40 17.38
N PRO A 78 11.25 12.71 17.43
CA PRO A 78 10.30 13.68 17.96
C PRO A 78 8.93 13.57 17.30
N PHE A 79 7.88 13.61 18.10
CA PHE A 79 6.49 13.45 17.66
C PHE A 79 6.11 14.42 16.54
N GLU A 80 6.65 15.64 16.60
CA GLU A 80 6.40 16.70 15.63
C GLU A 80 6.86 16.31 14.22
N LEU A 81 7.92 15.52 14.09
CA LEU A 81 8.40 15.04 12.78
C LEU A 81 7.44 14.01 12.20
N GLY A 82 6.91 13.11 13.03
CA GLY A 82 5.87 12.17 12.63
C GLY A 82 4.60 12.91 12.19
N ASN A 83 4.14 13.86 12.99
CA ASN A 83 2.96 14.66 12.68
C ASN A 83 3.12 15.46 11.37
N ARG A 84 4.27 16.11 11.17
CA ARG A 84 4.59 16.83 9.92
C ARG A 84 4.58 15.91 8.70
N LEU A 85 5.10 14.69 8.83
CA LEU A 85 5.08 13.70 7.75
C LEU A 85 3.64 13.31 7.37
N PHE A 86 2.80 13.06 8.37
CA PHE A 86 1.39 12.73 8.16
C PHE A 86 0.62 13.86 7.47
N GLU A 87 0.85 15.10 7.88
CA GLU A 87 0.20 16.26 7.27
C GLU A 87 0.58 16.44 5.79
N ALA A 88 1.82 16.12 5.42
CA ALA A 88 2.28 16.20 4.03
C ALA A 88 1.68 15.13 3.10
N ALA A 89 1.12 14.05 3.64
CA ALA A 89 0.40 13.05 2.85
C ALA A 89 -0.92 13.64 2.33
N LYS A 90 -1.21 13.42 1.03
CA LYS A 90 -2.35 14.04 0.33
C LYS A 90 -3.56 13.12 0.15
N HIS A 91 -3.43 11.83 0.45
CA HIS A 91 -4.55 10.90 0.31
C HIS A 91 -5.67 11.27 1.28
N ALA A 92 -6.92 11.22 0.81
CA ALA A 92 -8.09 11.57 1.63
C ALA A 92 -8.33 10.54 2.73
N ASP A 93 -8.07 9.27 2.42
CA ASP A 93 -8.06 8.21 3.41
C ASP A 93 -6.68 8.13 4.07
N LYS A 94 -6.53 8.90 5.16
CA LYS A 94 -5.36 8.84 6.03
C LYS A 94 -5.77 8.94 7.50
N ALA A 95 -5.11 8.17 8.36
CA ALA A 95 -5.34 8.16 9.80
C ALA A 95 -4.03 8.27 10.59
N PHE A 96 -4.06 9.07 11.66
CA PHE A 96 -2.94 9.24 12.58
C PHE A 96 -3.32 8.81 13.99
N VAL A 97 -2.64 7.79 14.51
CA VAL A 97 -2.87 7.25 15.84
C VAL A 97 -1.80 7.78 16.78
N THR A 98 -2.22 8.58 17.75
CA THR A 98 -1.32 9.06 18.79
C THR A 98 -1.28 8.06 19.94
N THR A 99 -0.09 7.68 20.39
CA THR A 99 0.10 6.87 21.59
C THR A 99 0.83 7.68 22.66
N SER A 100 0.65 7.34 23.94
CA SER A 100 1.44 7.94 25.00
C SER A 100 2.82 7.27 25.15
N GLY A 101 3.23 6.36 24.28
CA GLY A 101 4.50 5.63 24.36
C GLY A 101 5.72 6.43 23.92
N GLY A 102 6.91 5.88 24.16
CA GLY A 102 8.17 6.25 23.52
C GLY A 102 8.47 5.40 22.27
N HIS A 103 9.65 5.60 21.68
CA HIS A 103 10.02 5.02 20.38
C HIS A 103 9.88 3.50 20.25
N ASN A 104 10.15 2.79 21.35
CA ASN A 104 10.18 1.33 21.40
C ASN A 104 9.01 0.73 22.18
N ASP A 105 8.05 1.58 22.58
CA ASP A 105 6.87 1.10 23.27
C ASP A 105 5.88 0.56 22.24
N LEU A 106 5.16 -0.50 22.63
CA LEU A 106 4.14 -1.07 21.77
C LEU A 106 2.98 -0.08 21.61
N PRO A 107 2.45 0.06 20.40
CA PRO A 107 1.25 0.85 20.19
C PRO A 107 0.06 0.14 20.84
N GLY A 108 -0.73 0.88 21.62
CA GLY A 108 -1.83 0.32 22.41
C GLY A 108 -3.08 -0.04 21.58
N ARG A 109 -4.17 -0.44 22.25
CA ARG A 109 -5.42 -0.93 21.62
C ARG A 109 -6.00 -0.02 20.52
N SER A 110 -5.85 1.30 20.62
CA SER A 110 -6.33 2.23 19.58
C SER A 110 -5.68 1.98 18.21
N TRP A 111 -4.42 1.54 18.21
CA TRP A 111 -3.70 1.17 17.00
C TRP A 111 -4.20 -0.13 16.40
N GLU A 112 -4.41 -1.16 17.23
CA GLU A 112 -4.92 -2.47 16.79
C GLU A 112 -6.26 -2.32 16.06
N LEU A 113 -7.18 -1.54 16.63
CA LEU A 113 -8.48 -1.27 16.00
C LEU A 113 -8.36 -0.54 14.66
N GLN A 114 -7.44 0.42 14.57
CA GLN A 114 -7.20 1.17 13.34
C GLN A 114 -6.49 0.33 12.28
N LEU A 115 -5.66 -0.63 12.68
CA LEU A 115 -5.06 -1.58 11.76
C LEU A 115 -6.11 -2.49 11.11
N ASP A 116 -7.02 -3.05 11.91
CA ASP A 116 -8.09 -3.91 11.40
C ASP A 116 -8.99 -3.15 10.41
N ASP A 117 -9.36 -1.92 10.76
CA ASP A 117 -10.14 -1.04 9.87
C ASP A 117 -9.36 -0.71 8.58
N PHE A 118 -8.08 -0.37 8.70
CA PHE A 118 -7.21 -0.05 7.58
C PHE A 118 -7.08 -1.21 6.59
N PHE A 119 -6.86 -2.44 7.07
CA PHE A 119 -6.79 -3.62 6.20
C PHE A 119 -8.11 -3.89 5.49
N SER A 120 -9.22 -3.76 6.22
CA SER A 120 -10.57 -3.97 5.66
C SER A 120 -10.83 -3.01 4.49
N ARG A 121 -10.48 -1.73 4.64
CA ARG A 121 -10.69 -0.69 3.61
C ARG A 121 -9.67 -0.75 2.47
N SER A 122 -8.40 -1.03 2.78
CA SER A 122 -7.36 -1.14 1.75
C SER A 122 -7.61 -2.34 0.82
N HIS A 123 -8.18 -3.43 1.35
CA HIS A 123 -8.53 -4.60 0.56
C HIS A 123 -9.65 -4.30 -0.44
N SER A 124 -10.70 -3.59 -0.02
CA SER A 124 -11.82 -3.23 -0.90
C SER A 124 -11.39 -2.25 -1.99
N GLU A 125 -10.59 -1.23 -1.67
CA GLU A 125 -10.03 -0.31 -2.67
C GLU A 125 -9.13 -1.03 -3.70
N GLY A 126 -8.30 -1.97 -3.25
CA GLY A 126 -7.46 -2.77 -4.12
C GLY A 126 -8.26 -3.59 -5.13
N GLN A 127 -9.35 -4.24 -4.68
CA GLN A 127 -10.23 -5.00 -5.57
C GLN A 127 -10.98 -4.11 -6.57
N ALA A 128 -11.41 -2.93 -6.13
CA ALA A 128 -12.09 -1.97 -7.00
C ALA A 128 -11.16 -1.50 -8.14
N LYS A 129 -9.93 -1.09 -7.81
CA LYS A 129 -8.92 -0.66 -8.79
C LYS A 129 -8.54 -1.78 -9.78
N MET A 130 -8.43 -3.01 -9.30
CA MET A 130 -8.16 -4.17 -10.18
C MET A 130 -9.31 -4.42 -11.15
N SER A 131 -10.55 -4.36 -10.66
CA SER A 131 -11.74 -4.60 -11.49
C SER A 131 -11.91 -3.51 -12.55
N GLU A 132 -11.65 -2.25 -12.20
CA GLU A 132 -11.65 -1.12 -13.13
C GLU A 132 -10.56 -1.26 -14.20
N ALA A 133 -9.32 -1.60 -13.81
CA ALA A 133 -8.22 -1.79 -14.76
C ALA A 133 -8.48 -2.95 -15.74
N VAL A 134 -9.06 -4.06 -15.27
CA VAL A 134 -9.44 -5.19 -16.12
C VAL A 134 -10.55 -4.80 -17.10
N GLN A 135 -11.51 -3.99 -16.66
CA GLN A 135 -12.59 -3.49 -17.52
C GLN A 135 -12.06 -2.53 -18.60
N ASP A 136 -11.19 -1.59 -18.23
CA ASP A 136 -10.56 -0.67 -19.17
C ASP A 136 -9.73 -1.41 -20.24
N GLU A 137 -9.00 -2.44 -19.83
CA GLU A 137 -8.24 -3.29 -20.76
C GLU A 137 -9.18 -4.04 -21.72
N PHE A 138 -10.26 -4.64 -21.19
CA PHE A 138 -11.27 -5.30 -22.01
C PHE A 138 -11.92 -4.35 -23.02
N ASP A 139 -12.29 -3.14 -22.59
CA ASP A 139 -12.92 -2.14 -23.44
C ASP A 139 -11.95 -1.65 -24.54
N CYS A 140 -10.68 -1.44 -24.22
CA CYS A 140 -9.62 -1.13 -25.19
C CYS A 140 -9.45 -2.24 -26.24
N LEU A 141 -9.41 -3.50 -25.80
CA LEU A 141 -9.29 -4.66 -26.69
C LEU A 141 -10.54 -4.88 -27.57
N SER A 142 -11.72 -4.48 -27.09
CA SER A 142 -12.97 -4.54 -27.85
C SER A 142 -13.01 -3.51 -28.98
N GLN A 143 -12.50 -2.30 -28.74
CA GLN A 143 -12.48 -1.20 -29.72
C GLN A 143 -11.43 -1.39 -30.81
N THR A 144 -10.31 -2.03 -30.49
CA THR A 144 -9.22 -2.32 -31.46
C THR A 144 -9.50 -3.54 -32.35
N GLY A 145 -10.61 -4.24 -32.14
CA GLY A 145 -10.98 -5.45 -32.90
C GLY A 145 -10.18 -6.70 -32.53
N SER A 146 -9.31 -6.62 -31.52
CA SER A 146 -8.42 -7.71 -31.10
C SER A 146 -9.15 -8.87 -30.41
N LEU A 147 -10.32 -8.63 -29.80
CA LEU A 147 -11.11 -9.67 -29.13
C LEU A 147 -11.83 -10.64 -30.08
N ARG A 148 -11.89 -10.35 -31.40
CA ARG A 148 -12.59 -11.22 -32.36
C ARG A 148 -11.90 -12.57 -32.62
N GLY A 149 -10.64 -12.74 -32.22
CA GLY A 149 -9.88 -13.98 -32.44
C GLY A 149 -9.95 -15.01 -31.29
N VAL A 150 -10.35 -14.61 -30.07
CA VAL A 150 -10.30 -15.49 -28.88
C VAL A 150 -11.64 -16.19 -28.63
N LEU A 151 -12.75 -15.64 -29.13
CA LEU A 151 -14.11 -16.19 -28.95
C LEU A 151 -14.61 -17.04 -30.13
N SER A 152 -13.79 -17.23 -31.18
CA SER A 152 -14.18 -18.03 -32.36
C SER A 152 -13.82 -19.52 -32.28
N ASP A 153 -12.96 -19.93 -31.34
CA ASP A 153 -12.47 -21.32 -31.28
C ASP A 153 -13.33 -22.27 -30.42
N ASP A 154 -14.36 -21.75 -29.72
CA ASP A 154 -15.18 -22.56 -28.80
C ASP A 154 -16.58 -22.91 -29.35
N ARG A 155 -16.80 -22.78 -30.67
CA ARG A 155 -18.05 -23.18 -31.33
C ARG A 155 -17.83 -24.08 -32.55
N THR A 156 -17.14 -25.20 -32.39
CA THR A 156 -17.27 -26.34 -33.30
C THR A 156 -17.26 -27.67 -32.55
N ALA A 157 -18.32 -27.96 -31.81
CA ALA A 157 -18.68 -29.33 -31.44
C ALA A 157 -20.19 -29.44 -31.20
N GLY A 158 -20.97 -29.11 -32.24
CA GLY A 158 -22.40 -29.38 -32.29
C GLY A 158 -22.69 -30.76 -32.90
N ASP A 159 -23.32 -31.61 -32.09
CA ASP A 159 -24.44 -32.51 -32.40
C ASP A 159 -24.33 -33.50 -33.59
N GLY A 160 -24.44 -34.80 -33.26
CA GLY A 160 -24.49 -35.92 -34.19
C GLY A 160 -25.29 -37.09 -33.61
N THR A 161 -26.61 -36.96 -33.66
CA THR A 161 -27.66 -37.96 -33.39
C THR A 161 -27.42 -39.43 -33.82
N ASN A 162 -28.05 -40.34 -33.03
CA ASN A 162 -28.91 -41.47 -33.43
C ASN A 162 -28.43 -42.96 -33.31
N ARG A 163 -29.17 -43.69 -32.45
CA ARG A 163 -29.79 -45.05 -32.60
C ARG A 163 -28.96 -46.36 -32.66
N ARG A 164 -29.30 -47.21 -31.67
CA ARG A 164 -29.64 -48.67 -31.71
C ARG A 164 -28.71 -49.64 -32.45
N MET A 165 -28.17 -50.62 -31.70
CA MET A 165 -28.22 -52.08 -31.93
C MET A 165 -27.69 -52.78 -30.66
N ALA A 166 -28.49 -53.55 -29.93
CA ALA A 166 -28.76 -54.99 -30.07
C ALA A 166 -27.86 -55.86 -29.15
N ALA A 167 -28.53 -56.79 -28.49
CA ALA A 167 -28.05 -57.75 -27.49
C ALA A 167 -26.93 -58.69 -27.95
N SER A 168 -26.19 -59.29 -26.99
CA SER A 168 -26.15 -60.75 -26.72
C SER A 168 -24.79 -61.28 -26.23
N LYS A 169 -24.82 -62.06 -25.12
CA LYS A 169 -23.88 -63.13 -24.67
C LYS A 169 -22.45 -62.71 -24.31
N ASN A 170 -21.67 -63.33 -23.43
CA ASN A 170 -21.59 -64.52 -22.57
C ASN A 170 -20.42 -64.13 -21.61
N ARG A 171 -20.22 -64.54 -20.36
CA ARG A 171 -20.49 -65.76 -19.59
C ARG A 171 -20.19 -65.42 -18.13
#